data_AF-A0A950H1S9-F1
#
_entry.id   AF-A0A950H1S9-F1
#
_cell.length_a   1.000
_cell.length_b   1.000
_cell.length_c   1.000
_cell.angle_alpha   90.00
_cell.angle_beta   90.00
_cell.angle_gamma   90.00
#
_symmetry.space_group_name_H-M   'P 1'
#
loop_
_entity.id
_entity.type
_entity.pdbx_description
1 polymer ?
#
loop_
_entity_poly.entity_id
_entity_poly.type
_entity_poly.pdbx_seq_one_letter_code
_entity_poly.pdbx_strand_id
1 'polypeptide(L)' 'MLEAVGFPVTVNPEARLSAIARRRGWHVEHWAKAEGGSHRPLPLGPFDVKRPKAVMGR' A
#
# COMPACT_ATOMS: atom_id res chain seq x y z
N MET A 1 -4.34 -7.71 17.30
CA MET A 1 -4.50 -6.26 17.55
C MET A 1 -5.82 -5.73 16.99
N LEU A 2 -6.14 -5.91 15.69
CA LEU A 2 -7.45 -5.48 15.12
C LEU A 2 -8.68 -6.15 15.75
N GLU A 3 -8.52 -7.33 16.33
CA GLU A 3 -9.60 -8.03 17.04
C GLU A 3 -10.01 -7.36 18.37
N ALA A 4 -9.22 -6.41 18.88
CA ALA A 4 -9.41 -5.82 20.21
C ALA A 4 -9.86 -4.35 20.15
N VAL A 5 -10.17 -3.82 18.96
CA VAL A 5 -10.57 -2.42 18.76
C VAL A 5 -12.05 -2.31 18.38
N GLY A 6 -12.69 -1.19 18.71
CA GLY A 6 -14.11 -0.97 18.41
C GLY A 6 -14.42 -0.77 16.93
N PHE A 7 -13.45 -0.30 16.12
CA PHE A 7 -13.61 -0.12 14.69
C PHE A 7 -12.36 -0.56 13.93
N PRO A 8 -12.28 -1.83 13.50
CA PRO A 8 -11.13 -2.34 12.77
C PRO A 8 -11.15 -1.91 11.30
N VAL A 9 -10.03 -1.33 10.86
CA VAL A 9 -9.77 -0.96 9.46
C VAL A 9 -8.51 -1.66 8.99
N THR A 10 -8.59 -2.29 7.82
CA THR A 10 -7.44 -2.89 7.14
C THR A 10 -7.09 -2.06 5.92
N VAL A 11 -5.88 -1.50 5.90
CA VAL A 11 -5.41 -0.64 4.80
C VAL A 11 -4.45 -1.43 3.93
N ASN A 12 -4.67 -1.45 2.61
CA ASN A 12 -3.87 -2.18 1.63
C ASN A 12 -3.55 -3.63 2.06
N PRO A 13 -4.56 -4.43 2.48
CA PRO A 13 -4.31 -5.75 3.03
C PRO A 13 -3.80 -6.73 1.97
N GLU A 14 -2.90 -7.62 2.37
CA GLU A 14 -2.54 -8.80 1.58
C GLU A 14 -3.71 -9.81 1.51
N ALA A 15 -3.58 -10.82 0.65
CA ALA A 15 -4.67 -11.75 0.34
C ALA A 15 -5.25 -12.46 1.58
N ARG A 16 -4.38 -12.91 2.50
CA ARG A 16 -4.83 -13.59 3.73
C ARG A 16 -5.60 -12.64 4.65
N LEU A 17 -5.08 -11.44 4.88
CA LEU A 17 -5.76 -10.44 5.71
C LEU A 17 -7.07 -9.99 5.07
N SER A 18 -7.11 -9.84 3.74
CA SER A 18 -8.32 -9.54 2.99
C SER A 18 -9.41 -10.59 3.19
N ALA A 19 -9.06 -11.88 3.23
CA ALA A 19 -10.01 -12.95 3.48
C ALA A 19 -10.60 -12.87 4.90
N ILE A 20 -9.77 -12.54 5.89
CA ILE A 20 -10.21 -12.36 7.28
C ILE A 20 -11.12 -11.13 7.40
N ALA A 21 -10.71 -10.00 6.83
CA ALA A 21 -11.48 -8.75 6.85
C ALA A 21 -12.87 -8.95 6.23
N ARG A 22 -12.95 -9.62 5.08
CA ARG A 22 -14.23 -9.98 4.44
C ARG A 22 -15.11 -10.86 5.31
N ARG A 23 -14.54 -11.90 5.92
CA ARG A 23 -15.28 -12.81 6.81
C ARG A 23 -15.80 -12.13 8.07
N ARG A 24 -15.08 -11.13 8.57
CA ARG A 24 -15.42 -10.41 9.80
C ARG A 24 -16.14 -9.09 9.58
N GLY A 25 -16.37 -8.69 8.33
CA GLY A 25 -17.02 -7.42 7.99
C GLY A 25 -16.18 -6.20 8.38
N TRP A 26 -14.85 -6.34 8.45
CA TRP A 26 -13.97 -5.23 8.77
C TRP A 26 -13.84 -4.28 7.57
N HIS A 27 -13.65 -2.99 7.86
CA HIS A 27 -13.49 -2.01 6.81
C HIS A 27 -12.16 -2.22 6.08
N VAL A 28 -12.19 -2.10 4.75
CA VAL A 28 -11.01 -2.24 3.90
C VAL A 28 -10.82 -0.94 3.14
N GLU A 29 -9.64 -0.35 3.28
CA GLU A 29 -9.26 0.84 2.53
C GLU A 29 -8.06 0.57 1.63
N HIS A 30 -8.09 1.19 0.46
CA HIS A 30 -6.99 1.16 -0.49
C HIS A 30 -6.48 2.56 -0.70
N TRP A 31 -5.27 2.81 -0.20
CA TRP A 31 -4.63 4.12 -0.32
C TRP A 31 -3.59 4.08 -1.40
N ALA A 32 -3.56 5.13 -2.22
CA ALA A 32 -2.43 5.39 -3.09
C ALA A 32 -1.15 5.60 -2.26
N LYS A 33 0.00 5.34 -2.86
CA LYS A 33 1.28 5.63 -2.24
C LYS A 33 1.36 7.15 -1.95
N ALA A 34 1.68 7.50 -0.71
CA ALA A 34 1.86 8.90 -0.32
C ALA A 34 3.02 9.55 -1.10
N GLU A 35 2.86 10.84 -1.42
CA GLU A 35 3.92 11.66 -1.99
C GLU A 35 5.08 11.83 -1.00
N GLY A 36 6.30 12.00 -1.52
CA GLY A 36 7.51 12.17 -0.69
C GLY A 36 8.15 10.88 -0.16
N GLY A 37 7.53 9.71 -0.34
CA GLY A 37 8.14 8.42 0.01
C GLY A 37 9.37 8.11 -0.86
N SER A 38 10.50 7.75 -0.24
CA SER A 38 11.75 7.50 -0.97
C SER A 38 11.62 6.30 -1.90
N HIS A 39 11.91 6.47 -3.20
CA HIS A 39 12.05 5.38 -4.15
C HIS A 39 13.53 4.96 -4.25
N ARG A 40 14.13 4.57 -3.12
CA ARG A 40 15.49 4.05 -3.11
C ARG A 40 15.46 2.66 -3.73
N PRO A 41 16.24 2.41 -4.79
CA PRO A 41 16.28 1.07 -5.35
C PRO A 41 17.00 0.15 -4.37
N LEU A 42 16.44 -1.04 -4.16
CA LEU A 42 17.07 -2.11 -3.37
C LEU A 42 18.19 -2.76 -4.20
N PRO A 43 19.29 -3.23 -3.58
CA PRO A 43 20.40 -3.87 -4.29
C PRO A 43 20.06 -5.32 -4.71
N LEU A 44 18.97 -5.50 -5.47
CA LEU A 44 18.43 -6.80 -5.88
C LEU A 44 18.67 -7.13 -7.37
N GLY A 45 19.75 -6.60 -7.95
CA GLY A 45 20.08 -6.78 -9.37
C GLY A 45 20.22 -5.45 -10.11
N PRO A 46 20.35 -5.49 -11.45
CA PRO A 46 20.42 -4.28 -12.27
C PRO A 46 19.25 -3.34 -12.00
N PHE A 47 19.54 -2.05 -11.82
CA PHE A 47 18.52 -1.05 -11.48
C PHE A 47 17.66 -0.70 -12.69
N ASP A 48 16.43 -1.22 -12.71
CA ASP A 48 15.38 -0.80 -13.65
C ASP A 48 14.72 0.52 -13.17
N VAL A 49 15.51 1.58 -13.05
CA VAL A 49 15.00 2.92 -12.70
C VAL A 49 14.44 3.60 -13.95
N LYS A 50 13.21 3.26 -14.36
CA LYS A 50 12.46 4.16 -15.24
C LYS A 50 12.24 5.48 -14.50
N ARG A 51 12.99 6.51 -14.89
CA ARG A 51 12.78 7.89 -14.44
C ARG A 51 11.30 8.24 -14.68
N PRO A 52 10.50 8.59 -13.66
CA PRO A 52 9.16 9.10 -13.92
C PRO A 52 9.31 10.33 -14.81
N LYS A 53 8.60 10.36 -15.95
CA LYS A 53 8.57 11.53 -16.83
C LYS A 53 8.16 12.72 -15.97
N ALA A 54 9.03 13.72 -15.86
CA ALA A 54 8.64 15.02 -15.35
C ALA A 54 7.45 15.47 -16.21
N VAL A 55 6.27 15.58 -15.61
CA VAL A 55 5.16 16.30 -16.21
C VAL A 55 5.58 17.77 -16.17
N MET A 56 6.36 18.17 -17.17
CA MET A 56 6.61 19.57 -17.47
C MET A 56 5.32 20.10 -18.08
N GLY A 57 4.58 20.86 -17.27
CA GLY A 57 3.38 21.56 -17.70
C GLY A 57 3.65 22.42 -18.92
N ARG A 58 2.73 22.37 -19.88
CA ARG A 58 2.39 23.48 -20.74
C ARG A 58 1.07 24.04 -20.24
#